data_AF-A0A2V7Q2I5-F1
#
_entry.id   AF-A0A2V7Q2I5-F1
#
_cell.length_a   1.000
_cell.length_b   1.000
_cell.length_c   1.000
_cell.angle_alpha   90.00
_cell.angle_beta   90.00
_cell.angle_gamma   90.00
#
_symmetry.space_group_name_H-M   'P 1'
#
loop_
_entity.id
_entity.type
_entity.pdbx_description
1 polymer ?
#
loop_
_entity_poly.entity_id
_entity_poly.type
_entity_poly.pdbx_seq_one_letter_code
_entity_poly.pdbx_strand_id
1 'polypeptide(L)'
;MNNLNLVLWSVQVFLALFFLAAGAPKLIGRGLERWTGFSELPRPMVVFIGLTEVLGAAGLVLPMATGIVPWLTPLAAVGVGIIVLMATGFHLRADERVNALETGLWASIAAVIAIGRWDLVPTHTHAPAGVLVLALALLVPAVIINLVVLFRRPVNSG
;
A
#
# COMPACT_ATOMS: atom_id res chain seq x y z
N MET A 1 -14.39 -8.11 19.19
CA MET A 1 -13.87 -7.15 18.19
C MET A 1 -15.01 -6.80 17.24
N ASN A 2 -15.20 -5.54 16.85
CA ASN A 2 -16.23 -5.20 15.84
C ASN A 2 -15.75 -5.58 14.43
N ASN A 3 -16.68 -5.73 13.48
CA ASN A 3 -16.37 -6.17 12.11
C ASN A 3 -15.33 -5.27 11.44
N LEU A 4 -15.38 -3.95 11.68
CA LEU A 4 -14.42 -2.99 11.16
C LEU A 4 -12.99 -3.26 11.65
N ASN A 5 -12.81 -3.51 12.96
CA ASN A 5 -11.50 -3.79 13.53
C ASN A 5 -10.93 -5.11 12.97
N LEU A 6 -11.77 -6.13 12.76
CA LEU A 6 -11.35 -7.37 12.12
C LEU A 6 -10.86 -7.12 10.68
N VAL A 7 -11.63 -6.37 9.88
CA VAL A 7 -11.25 -6.02 8.51
C VAL A 7 -9.92 -5.26 8.47
N LEU A 8 -9.77 -4.23 9.32
CA LEU A 8 -8.55 -3.42 9.39
C LEU A 8 -7.33 -4.25 9.78
N TRP A 9 -7.45 -5.15 10.75
CA TRP A 9 -6.37 -6.08 11.11
C TRP A 9 -5.99 -6.99 9.94
N SER A 10 -6.98 -7.57 9.26
CA SER A 10 -6.72 -8.45 8.11
C SER A 10 -5.96 -7.72 6.99
N VAL A 11 -6.42 -6.54 6.57
CA VAL A 11 -5.75 -5.79 5.49
C VAL A 11 -4.40 -5.24 5.93
N GLN A 12 -4.23 -4.85 7.19
CA GLN A 12 -2.98 -4.35 7.74
C GLN A 12 -1.90 -5.42 7.82
N VAL A 13 -2.24 -6.62 8.30
CA VAL A 13 -1.31 -7.77 8.31
C VAL A 13 -0.96 -8.18 6.89
N PHE A 14 -1.93 -8.23 5.99
CA PHE A 14 -1.70 -8.57 4.58
C PHE A 14 -0.74 -7.57 3.91
N LEU A 15 -1.01 -6.27 4.07
CA LEU A 15 -0.15 -5.20 3.53
C LEU A 15 1.25 -5.26 4.14
N ALA A 16 1.36 -5.51 5.45
CA ALA A 16 2.64 -5.63 6.13
C ALA A 16 3.46 -6.82 5.60
N LEU A 17 2.84 -7.99 5.39
CA LEU A 17 3.51 -9.15 4.80
C LEU A 17 4.01 -8.86 3.39
N PHE A 18 3.20 -8.17 2.57
CA PHE A 18 3.61 -7.75 1.23
C PHE A 18 4.85 -6.84 1.29
N PHE A 19 4.82 -5.78 2.09
CA PHE A 19 5.95 -4.85 2.18
C PHE A 19 7.20 -5.44 2.85
N LEU A 20 7.02 -6.41 3.75
CA LEU A 20 8.14 -7.16 4.28
C LEU A 20 8.79 -8.02 3.19
N ALA A 21 7.99 -8.71 2.38
CA ALA A 21 8.47 -9.52 1.25
C ALA A 21 9.08 -8.65 0.12
N ALA A 22 8.57 -7.43 -0.08
CA ALA A 22 9.10 -6.49 -1.06
C ALA A 22 10.39 -5.81 -0.57
N GLY A 23 10.46 -5.42 0.71
CA GLY A 23 11.56 -4.61 1.26
C GLY A 23 12.76 -5.41 1.74
N ALA A 24 12.57 -6.60 2.31
CA ALA A 24 13.68 -7.42 2.79
C ALA A 24 14.72 -7.77 1.69
N PRO A 25 14.32 -8.14 0.45
CA PRO A 25 15.25 -8.31 -0.67
C PRO A 25 16.14 -7.10 -0.95
N LYS A 26 15.59 -5.88 -0.79
CA LYS A 26 16.30 -4.62 -1.04
C LYS A 26 17.38 -4.32 -0.01
N LEU A 27 17.14 -4.72 1.25
CA LEU A 27 18.13 -4.62 2.33
C LEU A 27 19.26 -5.64 2.15
N ILE A 28 18.89 -6.89 1.89
CA ILE A 28 19.84 -8.00 1.76
C ILE A 28 20.64 -7.89 0.45
N GLY A 29 20.06 -7.29 -0.59
CA GLY A 29 20.66 -7.19 -1.92
C GLY A 29 20.61 -8.47 -2.73
N ARG A 30 19.56 -9.28 -2.54
CA ARG A 30 19.33 -10.55 -3.24
C ARG A 30 17.86 -10.61 -3.64
N GLY A 31 17.53 -11.19 -4.80
CA GLY A 31 16.14 -11.28 -5.25
C GLY A 31 15.61 -9.98 -5.89
N LEU A 32 16.51 -9.05 -6.24
CA LEU A 32 16.15 -7.77 -6.87
C LEU A 32 15.82 -7.93 -8.35
N GLU A 33 16.33 -8.97 -8.99
CA GLU A 33 16.07 -9.35 -10.38
C GLU A 33 14.58 -9.62 -10.68
N ARG A 34 13.76 -9.79 -9.64
CA ARG A 34 12.31 -9.97 -9.73
C ARG A 34 11.54 -8.65 -9.82
N TRP A 35 12.22 -7.53 -9.61
CA TRP A 35 11.63 -6.20 -9.50
C TRP A 35 12.21 -5.26 -10.56
N THR A 36 11.34 -4.57 -11.28
CA THR A 36 11.75 -3.64 -12.34
C THR A 36 12.32 -2.34 -11.75
N GLY A 37 13.24 -1.68 -12.47
CA GLY A 37 13.75 -0.35 -12.13
C GLY A 37 14.91 -0.28 -11.12
N PHE A 38 15.23 -1.34 -10.38
CA PHE A 38 16.28 -1.27 -9.35
C PHE A 38 17.71 -1.35 -9.88
N SER A 39 17.92 -1.84 -11.11
CA SER A 39 19.25 -1.90 -11.74
C SER A 39 19.84 -0.53 -12.06
N GLU A 40 18.98 0.49 -12.19
CA GLU A 40 19.37 1.86 -12.55
C GLU A 40 19.55 2.77 -11.33
N LEU A 41 19.19 2.29 -10.13
CA LEU A 41 19.24 3.07 -8.91
C LEU A 41 20.56 2.83 -8.16
N PRO A 42 21.16 3.88 -7.55
CA PRO A 42 22.27 3.71 -6.65
C PRO A 42 21.91 2.79 -5.47
N ARG A 43 22.80 1.87 -5.10
CA ARG A 43 22.56 0.91 -4.02
C ARG A 43 22.08 1.54 -2.70
N PRO A 44 22.61 2.68 -2.22
CA PRO A 44 22.10 3.33 -1.01
C PRO A 44 20.61 3.72 -1.11
N MET A 45 20.15 4.12 -2.29
CA MET A 45 18.75 4.47 -2.52
C MET A 45 17.85 3.23 -2.46
N VAL A 46 18.29 2.11 -3.04
CA VAL A 46 17.57 0.82 -2.96
C VAL A 46 17.44 0.36 -1.50
N VAL A 47 18.53 0.47 -0.73
CA VAL A 47 18.53 0.13 0.70
C VAL A 47 17.62 1.07 1.49
N PHE A 48 17.62 2.37 1.19
CA PHE A 48 16.70 3.31 1.82
C PHE A 48 15.24 2.95 1.58
N ILE A 49 14.86 2.64 0.32
CA ILE A 49 13.50 2.18 -0.02
C ILE A 49 13.17 0.92 0.78
N GLY A 50 14.04 -0.09 0.75
CA GLY A 50 13.84 -1.34 1.51
C GLY A 50 13.69 -1.11 3.01
N LEU A 51 14.46 -0.19 3.59
CA LEU A 51 14.37 0.15 5.00
C LEU A 51 13.02 0.79 5.31
N THR A 52 12.56 1.74 4.50
CA THR A 52 11.26 2.39 4.70
C THR A 52 10.09 1.43 4.51
N GLU A 53 10.16 0.48 3.58
CA GLU A 53 9.14 -0.56 3.39
C GLU A 53 9.07 -1.51 4.59
N VAL A 54 10.22 -1.98 5.09
CA VAL A 54 10.28 -2.88 6.26
C VAL A 54 9.83 -2.17 7.53
N LEU A 55 10.26 -0.92 7.75
CA LEU A 55 9.79 -0.11 8.88
C LEU A 55 8.31 0.21 8.77
N GLY A 56 7.80 0.45 7.55
CA GLY A 56 6.37 0.62 7.28
C GLY A 56 5.59 -0.65 7.63
N ALA A 57 6.03 -1.82 7.18
CA ALA A 57 5.43 -3.11 7.52
C ALA A 57 5.42 -3.37 9.04
N ALA A 58 6.54 -3.12 9.71
CA ALA A 58 6.63 -3.24 11.16
C ALA A 58 5.69 -2.25 11.87
N GLY A 59 5.68 -0.99 11.44
CA GLY A 59 4.84 0.07 11.99
C GLY A 59 3.34 -0.16 11.75
N LEU A 60 2.98 -0.82 10.66
CA LEU A 60 1.60 -1.24 10.42
C LEU A 60 1.11 -2.18 11.51
N VAL A 61 1.93 -3.10 12.04
CA VAL A 61 1.45 -4.18 12.92
C VAL A 61 1.88 -4.00 14.39
N LEU A 62 3.16 -3.78 14.64
CA LEU A 62 3.76 -3.89 15.98
C LEU A 62 3.22 -2.87 16.99
N PRO A 63 3.08 -1.57 16.68
CA PRO A 63 2.63 -0.58 17.67
C PRO A 63 1.25 -0.92 18.25
N MET A 64 0.32 -1.31 17.37
CA MET A 64 -1.02 -1.68 17.79
C MET A 64 -1.11 -3.08 18.41
N ALA A 65 -0.31 -4.05 17.92
CA ALA A 65 -0.31 -5.42 18.45
C ALA A 65 0.28 -5.48 19.87
N THR A 66 1.29 -4.64 20.14
CA THR A 66 1.96 -4.57 21.44
C THR A 66 1.31 -3.56 22.40
N GLY A 67 0.47 -2.66 21.88
CA GLY A 67 -0.11 -1.55 22.65
C GLY A 67 0.86 -0.39 22.90
N ILE A 68 2.09 -0.45 22.35
CA ILE A 68 3.12 0.57 22.53
C ILE A 68 2.98 1.62 21.43
N VAL A 69 2.61 2.85 21.80
CA VAL A 69 2.44 4.00 20.89
C VAL A 69 1.58 3.65 19.64
N PRO A 70 0.31 3.21 19.81
CA PRO A 70 -0.47 2.65 18.70
C PRO A 70 -0.78 3.63 17.55
N TRP A 71 -0.65 4.95 17.79
CA TRP A 71 -0.85 5.98 16.76
C TRP A 71 0.25 5.96 15.68
N LEU A 72 1.34 5.20 15.89
CA LEU A 72 2.33 4.95 14.84
C LEU A 72 1.78 4.08 13.70
N THR A 73 0.75 3.25 13.94
CA THR A 73 0.15 2.41 12.89
C THR A 73 -0.50 3.21 11.76
N PRO A 74 -1.42 4.16 12.00
CA PRO A 74 -1.95 5.00 10.93
C PRO A 74 -0.87 5.86 10.26
N LEU A 75 0.16 6.32 11.00
CA LEU A 75 1.28 7.05 10.42
C LEU A 75 2.12 6.17 9.48
N ALA A 76 2.41 4.94 9.87
CA ALA A 76 3.10 3.96 9.04
C ALA A 76 2.31 3.67 7.75
N ALA A 77 0.98 3.58 7.84
CA ALA A 77 0.11 3.43 6.68
C ALA A 77 0.19 4.63 5.71
N VAL A 78 0.25 5.87 6.22
CA VAL A 78 0.51 7.05 5.38
C VAL A 78 1.88 6.96 4.72
N GLY A 79 2.92 6.61 5.48
CA GLY A 79 4.27 6.41 4.95
C GLY A 79 4.29 5.42 3.80
N VAL A 80 3.77 4.21 4.02
CA VAL A 80 3.62 3.16 2.99
C VAL A 80 2.82 3.68 1.79
N GLY A 81 1.72 4.39 2.00
CA GLY A 81 0.94 4.99 0.93
C GLY A 81 1.77 5.92 0.03
N ILE A 82 2.59 6.78 0.62
CA ILE A 82 3.44 7.72 -0.12
C ILE A 82 4.47 6.98 -0.98
N ILE A 83 5.24 6.05 -0.40
CA ILE A 83 6.28 5.31 -1.16
C ILE A 83 5.68 4.55 -2.33
N VAL A 84 4.51 3.95 -2.12
CA VAL A 84 3.83 3.15 -3.14
C VAL A 84 3.20 4.02 -4.22
N LEU A 85 2.67 5.20 -3.90
CA LEU A 85 2.24 6.17 -4.91
C LEU A 85 3.41 6.65 -5.77
N MET A 86 4.61 6.80 -5.19
CA MET A 86 5.80 7.08 -5.99
C MET A 86 6.13 5.92 -6.94
N ALA A 87 6.00 4.67 -6.47
CA ALA A 87 6.16 3.48 -7.32
C ALA A 87 5.11 3.42 -8.44
N THR A 88 3.86 3.78 -8.17
CA THR A 88 2.82 3.94 -9.20
C THR A 88 3.25 4.95 -10.25
N GLY A 89 3.75 6.12 -9.83
CA GLY A 89 4.28 7.12 -10.74
C GLY A 89 5.45 6.62 -11.60
N PHE A 90 6.33 5.80 -11.01
CA PHE A 90 7.42 5.14 -11.74
C PHE A 90 6.89 4.20 -12.83
N HIS A 91 6.00 3.27 -12.48
CA HIS A 91 5.44 2.30 -13.42
C HIS A 91 4.61 2.97 -14.53
N LEU A 92 3.89 4.07 -14.21
CA LEU A 92 3.19 4.86 -15.22
C LEU A 92 4.15 5.51 -16.23
N ARG A 93 5.31 6.00 -15.77
CA ARG A 93 6.33 6.58 -16.66
C ARG A 93 7.03 5.52 -17.50
N ALA A 94 7.16 4.31 -16.99
CA ALA A 94 7.73 3.15 -17.68
C ALA A 94 6.72 2.44 -18.61
N ASP A 95 5.48 2.92 -18.72
CA ASP A 95 4.35 2.27 -19.41
C ASP A 95 4.05 0.82 -18.91
N GLU A 96 4.46 0.50 -17.68
CA GLU A 96 4.21 -0.77 -16.97
C GLU A 96 2.83 -0.74 -16.29
N ARG A 97 1.76 -0.76 -17.10
CA ARG A 97 0.39 -0.45 -16.65
C ARG A 97 -0.15 -1.40 -15.57
N VAL A 98 0.20 -2.69 -15.65
CA VAL A 98 -0.24 -3.69 -14.66
C VAL A 98 0.40 -3.41 -13.30
N ASN A 99 1.70 -3.14 -13.28
CA ASN A 99 2.44 -2.79 -12.07
C ASN A 99 1.98 -1.43 -11.48
N ALA A 100 1.65 -0.47 -12.35
CA ALA A 100 1.06 0.80 -11.93
C ALA A 100 -0.30 0.59 -11.25
N LEU A 101 -1.15 -0.28 -11.81
CA LEU A 101 -2.43 -0.62 -11.20
C LEU A 101 -2.24 -1.32 -9.85
N GLU A 102 -1.35 -2.31 -9.79
CA GLU A 102 -1.05 -3.07 -8.59
C GLU A 102 -0.58 -2.15 -7.44
N THR A 103 0.42 -1.31 -7.71
CA THR A 103 0.91 -0.33 -6.73
C THR A 103 -0.19 0.66 -6.33
N GLY A 104 -1.03 1.12 -7.26
CA GLY A 104 -2.17 1.97 -6.94
C GLY A 104 -3.18 1.33 -5.98
N LEU A 105 -3.42 0.02 -6.11
CA LEU A 105 -4.25 -0.75 -5.19
C LEU A 105 -3.61 -0.84 -3.80
N TRP A 106 -2.30 -1.13 -3.72
CA TRP A 106 -1.57 -1.14 -2.45
C TRP A 106 -1.61 0.21 -1.73
N ALA A 107 -1.43 1.31 -2.46
CA ALA A 107 -1.55 2.66 -1.90
C ALA A 107 -2.96 2.93 -1.36
N SER A 108 -3.99 2.44 -2.06
CA SER A 108 -5.38 2.62 -1.63
C SER A 108 -5.69 1.84 -0.35
N ILE A 109 -5.17 0.61 -0.22
CA ILE A 109 -5.27 -0.18 1.02
C ILE A 109 -4.58 0.56 2.17
N ALA A 110 -3.38 1.09 1.93
CA ALA A 110 -2.66 1.89 2.92
C ALA A 110 -3.48 3.11 3.38
N ALA A 111 -4.15 3.81 2.47
CA ALA A 111 -5.03 4.93 2.80
C ALA A 111 -6.25 4.49 3.65
N VAL A 112 -6.87 3.35 3.33
CA VAL A 112 -7.97 2.77 4.14
C VAL A 112 -7.50 2.47 5.56
N ILE A 113 -6.30 1.90 5.73
CA ILE A 113 -5.72 1.64 7.05
C ILE A 113 -5.44 2.96 7.78
N ALA A 114 -4.81 3.93 7.11
CA ALA A 114 -4.51 5.23 7.70
C ALA A 114 -5.78 5.90 8.24
N ILE A 115 -6.83 6.01 7.42
CA ILE A 115 -8.12 6.61 7.82
C ILE A 115 -8.77 5.77 8.92
N GLY A 116 -8.83 4.45 8.75
CA GLY A 116 -9.48 3.54 9.69
C GLY A 116 -8.78 3.43 11.04
N ARG A 117 -7.51 3.82 11.13
CA ARG A 117 -6.72 3.77 12.37
C ARG A 117 -6.33 5.14 12.92
N TRP A 118 -6.62 6.25 12.23
CA TRP A 118 -6.16 7.59 12.62
C TRP A 118 -6.58 7.96 14.05
N ASP A 119 -7.79 7.53 14.46
CA ASP A 119 -8.32 7.69 15.82
C ASP A 119 -8.55 6.33 16.53
N LEU A 120 -7.87 5.26 16.07
CA LEU A 120 -7.68 3.93 16.67
C LEU A 120 -8.93 3.17 17.19
N VAL A 121 -10.12 3.62 16.81
CA VAL A 121 -11.44 2.94 16.80
C VAL A 121 -11.94 2.42 18.16
N PRO A 122 -12.82 3.21 18.81
CA PRO A 122 -14.23 2.79 18.92
C PRO A 122 -15.24 3.89 18.51
N THR A 123 -16.03 3.64 17.46
CA THR A 123 -17.27 4.40 17.18
C THR A 123 -18.48 3.55 17.56
N HIS A 124 -19.36 4.02 18.46
CA HIS A 124 -20.54 3.30 18.98
C HIS A 124 -21.62 2.95 17.92
N THR A 125 -21.38 3.30 16.67
CA THR A 125 -22.26 3.07 15.54
C THR A 125 -21.68 1.97 14.66
N HIS A 126 -22.52 1.00 14.28
CA HIS A 126 -22.31 0.19 13.07
C HIS A 126 -21.73 1.15 12.02
N ALA A 127 -20.48 0.94 11.57
CA ALA A 127 -19.89 1.78 10.53
C ALA A 127 -20.95 1.89 9.44
N PRO A 128 -21.58 3.07 9.22
CA PRO A 128 -22.75 3.13 8.39
C PRO A 128 -22.30 2.59 7.05
N ALA A 129 -23.05 1.64 6.49
CA ALA A 129 -22.69 0.98 5.24
C ALA A 129 -22.21 1.99 4.20
N GLY A 130 -22.74 3.22 4.24
CA GLY A 130 -22.30 4.40 3.50
C GLY A 130 -20.80 4.75 3.53
N VAL A 131 -20.03 4.55 4.61
CA VAL A 131 -18.57 4.87 4.64
C VAL A 131 -17.75 3.80 3.95
N LEU A 132 -18.09 2.53 4.17
CA LEU A 132 -17.50 1.40 3.42
C LEU A 132 -17.93 1.45 1.95
N VAL A 133 -19.18 1.83 1.69
CA VAL A 133 -19.71 2.09 0.35
C VAL A 133 -19.07 3.33 -0.27
N LEU A 134 -18.69 4.38 0.48
CA LEU A 134 -17.94 5.53 -0.06
C LEU A 134 -16.50 5.14 -0.40
N ALA A 135 -15.84 4.38 0.48
CA ALA A 135 -14.50 3.87 0.25
C ALA A 135 -14.48 2.93 -0.98
N LEU A 136 -15.47 2.03 -1.09
CA LEU A 136 -15.68 1.19 -2.26
C LEU A 136 -16.13 2.01 -3.48
N ALA A 137 -16.96 3.04 -3.34
CA ALA A 137 -17.41 3.91 -4.42
C ALA A 137 -16.37 4.97 -4.82
N LEU A 138 -15.23 5.05 -4.14
CA LEU A 138 -14.05 5.79 -4.58
C LEU A 138 -13.03 4.83 -5.20
N LEU A 139 -12.82 3.66 -4.59
CA LEU A 139 -11.98 2.58 -5.11
C LEU A 139 -12.50 2.03 -6.45
N VAL A 140 -13.80 1.79 -6.58
CA VAL A 140 -14.41 1.18 -7.77
C VAL A 140 -14.33 2.12 -8.98
N PRO A 141 -14.68 3.42 -8.91
CA PRO A 141 -14.44 4.35 -10.01
C PRO A 141 -12.96 4.58 -10.29
N ALA A 142 -12.08 4.60 -9.29
CA ALA A 142 -10.64 4.65 -9.52
C ALA A 142 -10.16 3.41 -10.31
N VAL A 143 -10.63 2.22 -9.95
CA VAL A 143 -10.37 0.97 -10.69
C VAL A 143 -10.98 1.03 -12.09
N ILE A 144 -12.23 1.48 -12.25
CA ILE A 144 -12.91 1.58 -13.55
C ILE A 144 -12.22 2.61 -14.46
N ILE A 145 -11.85 3.78 -13.95
CA ILE A 145 -11.09 4.80 -14.70
C ILE A 145 -9.76 4.23 -15.14
N ASN A 146 -9.05 3.52 -14.26
CA ASN A 146 -7.80 2.84 -14.60
C ASN A 146 -7.99 1.72 -15.65
N LEU A 147 -9.06 0.92 -15.56
CA LEU A 147 -9.40 -0.10 -16.56
C LEU A 147 -9.78 0.52 -17.91
N VAL A 148 -10.53 1.63 -17.91
CA VAL A 148 -10.87 2.37 -19.13
C VAL A 148 -9.62 2.95 -19.79
N VAL A 149 -8.68 3.48 -19.01
CA VAL A 149 -7.39 3.96 -19.52
C VAL A 149 -6.53 2.80 -20.06
N LEU A 150 -6.58 1.63 -19.43
CA LEU A 150 -5.87 0.41 -19.84
C LEU A 150 -6.38 -0.12 -21.19
N PHE A 151 -7.70 -0.17 -21.39
CA PHE A 151 -8.31 -0.79 -22.58
C PHE A 151 -8.63 0.19 -23.72
N ARG A 152 -8.52 1.51 -23.51
CA ARG A 152 -8.76 2.51 -24.57
C ARG A 152 -7.55 2.86 -25.43
N ARG A 153 -6.35 2.38 -25.13
CA ARG A 153 -5.18 2.57 -26.01
C ARG A 153 -4.74 1.24 -26.60
N PRO A 154 -4.62 1.13 -27.94
CA PRO A 154 -4.07 -0.07 -28.54
C PRO A 154 -2.66 -0.29 -28.00
N VAL A 155 -2.37 -1.53 -27.60
CA VAL A 155 -1.01 -1.97 -27.31
C VAL A 155 -0.25 -1.79 -28.62
N ASN A 156 0.69 -0.85 -28.66
CA ASN A 156 1.60 -0.74 -29.80
C ASN A 156 2.49 -1.97 -29.74
N SER A 157 2.22 -2.94 -30.62
CA SER A 157 3.08 -4.08 -30.88
C SER A 157 4.37 -3.58 -31.53
N GLY A 158 5.36 -3.25 -30.70
CA GLY A 158 6.75 -3.13 -31.13
C GLY A 158 7.36 -4.51 -31.34
#